data_AF-S5LWP5-F1
#
_entry.id   AF-S5LWP5-F1
#
_cell.length_a   1.000
_cell.length_b   1.000
_cell.length_c   1.000
_cell.angle_alpha   90.00
_cell.angle_beta   90.00
_cell.angle_gamma   90.00
#
_symmetry.space_group_name_H-M   'P 1'
#
loop_
_entity.id
_entity.type
_entity.pdbx_description
1 polymer ?
#
loop_
_entity_poly.entity_id
_entity_poly.type
_entity_poly.pdbx_seq_one_letter_code
_entity_poly.pdbx_strand_id
1 'polypeptide(L)'
;MDNRIQKLKQGIYKIALSSTILFVISILLTAVFITLLVISPMGSIWWLWLGLAALFGLICLFTMFSLICGFTFLKVNEKWTEVEKVRKKAVLDWGLFYFYFANKIDKFSSSKLTEVQNT
;
A
#
# COMPACT_ATOMS: atom_id res chain seq x y z
N MET A 1 -4.17 20.28 16.99
CA MET A 1 -4.44 19.28 15.93
C MET A 1 -4.48 17.91 16.61
N ASP A 2 -5.54 17.13 16.44
CA ASP A 2 -5.74 15.90 17.22
C ASP A 2 -4.61 14.89 16.97
N ASN A 3 -3.87 14.52 18.03
CA ASN A 3 -2.68 13.67 17.99
C ASN A 3 -2.96 12.31 17.30
N ARG A 4 -4.23 11.91 17.25
CA ARG A 4 -4.72 10.68 16.63
C ARG A 4 -4.70 10.73 15.10
N ILE A 5 -5.08 11.86 14.50
CA ILE A 5 -5.11 12.05 13.04
C ILE A 5 -3.68 12.05 12.49
N GLN A 6 -2.73 12.67 13.21
CA GLN A 6 -1.32 12.65 12.84
C GLN A 6 -0.75 11.22 12.85
N LYS A 7 -1.04 10.41 13.88
CA LYS A 7 -0.62 9.00 13.91
C LYS A 7 -1.17 8.18 12.74
N LEU A 8 -2.41 8.47 12.32
CA LEU A 8 -3.04 7.79 11.19
C LEU A 8 -2.38 8.17 9.86
N LYS A 9 -2.19 9.48 9.60
CA LYS A 9 -1.47 9.98 8.42
C LYS A 9 -0.04 9.42 8.35
N GLN A 10 0.68 9.41 9.48
CA GLN A 10 2.03 8.83 9.56
C GLN A 10 2.03 7.33 9.27
N GLY A 11 1.04 6.58 9.74
CA GLY A 11 0.94 5.14 9.46
C GLY A 11 0.71 4.85 7.98
N ILE A 12 -0.20 5.59 7.34
CA ILE A 12 -0.46 5.49 5.90
C ILE A 12 0.80 5.88 5.10
N TYR A 13 1.49 6.94 5.51
CA TYR A 13 2.75 7.36 4.88
C TYR A 13 3.85 6.30 5.05
N LYS A 14 3.97 5.67 6.22
CA LYS A 14 4.93 4.58 6.44
C LYS A 14 4.64 3.38 5.55
N ILE A 15 3.37 3.02 5.34
CA ILE A 15 3.02 1.97 4.37
C ILE A 15 3.40 2.41 2.97
N ALA A 16 3.03 3.63 2.54
CA ALA A 16 3.35 4.13 1.21
C ALA A 16 4.86 4.10 0.95
N LEU A 17 5.66 4.54 1.93
CA LEU A 17 7.11 4.49 1.87
C LEU A 17 7.64 3.05 1.81
N SER A 18 7.12 2.17 2.65
CA SER A 18 7.48 0.73 2.64
C SER A 18 7.16 0.09 1.28
N SER A 19 5.95 0.32 0.75
CA SER A 19 5.54 -0.16 -0.57
C SER A 19 6.41 0.42 -1.69
N THR A 20 6.90 1.66 -1.55
CA THR A 20 7.80 2.30 -2.53
C THR A 20 9.14 1.59 -2.54
N ILE A 21 9.72 1.35 -1.36
CA ILE A 21 10.98 0.63 -1.21
C ILE A 21 10.84 -0.78 -1.77
N LEU A 22 9.75 -1.48 -1.42
CA LEU A 22 9.49 -2.83 -1.90
C LEU A 22 9.34 -2.86 -3.43
N PHE A 23 8.64 -1.89 -4.02
CA PHE A 23 8.46 -1.76 -5.47
C PHE A 23 9.81 -1.59 -6.19
N VAL A 24 10.67 -0.70 -5.69
CA VAL A 24 12.01 -0.48 -6.28
C VAL A 24 12.84 -1.76 -6.23
N ILE A 25 12.86 -2.45 -5.09
CA ILE A 25 13.58 -3.73 -4.94
C ILE A 25 13.00 -4.79 -5.89
N SER A 26 11.67 -4.88 -5.99
CA SER A 26 11.01 -5.83 -6.88
C SER A 26 11.32 -5.57 -8.35
N ILE A 27 11.36 -4.31 -8.80
CA ILE A 27 11.76 -3.97 -10.18
C ILE A 27 13.20 -4.40 -10.44
N LEU A 28 14.12 -4.07 -9.52
CA LEU A 28 15.53 -4.42 -9.68
C LEU A 28 15.73 -5.93 -9.77
N LEU A 29 15.09 -6.69 -8.88
CA LEU A 29 15.15 -8.15 -8.89
C LEU A 29 14.51 -8.74 -10.15
N THR A 30 13.38 -8.22 -10.59
CA THR A 30 12.73 -8.64 -11.85
C THR A 30 13.67 -8.42 -13.04
N ALA A 31 14.31 -7.26 -13.13
CA ALA A 31 15.26 -6.95 -14.19
C ALA A 31 16.49 -7.88 -14.17
N VAL A 32 17.03 -8.17 -12.99
CA VAL A 32 18.12 -9.14 -12.81
C VAL A 32 17.69 -10.54 -13.26
N PHE A 33 16.53 -11.02 -12.83
CA PHE A 33 16.04 -12.35 -13.20
C PHE A 33 15.74 -12.47 -14.70
N ILE A 34 15.18 -11.43 -15.33
CA ILE A 34 15.00 -11.39 -16.79
C ILE A 34 16.34 -11.42 -17.51
N THR A 35 17.32 -10.66 -17.04
CA THR A 35 18.67 -10.67 -17.64
C THR A 35 19.30 -12.05 -17.52
N LEU A 36 19.21 -12.68 -16.34
CA LEU A 36 19.69 -14.05 -16.09
C LEU A 36 18.97 -15.09 -16.95
N LEU A 37 17.66 -14.91 -17.19
CA LEU A 37 16.85 -15.74 -18.07
C LEU A 37 17.32 -15.67 -19.53
N VAL A 38 17.71 -14.49 -20.01
CA VAL A 38 18.16 -14.27 -21.40
C VAL A 38 19.57 -14.81 -21.63
N ILE A 39 20.47 -14.65 -20.66
CA ILE A 39 21.88 -15.07 -20.81
C ILE A 39 22.11 -16.55 -20.44
N SER A 40 21.22 -17.16 -19.66
CA SER A 40 21.35 -18.58 -19.34
C SER A 40 21.00 -19.43 -20.57
N PRO A 41 21.88 -20.34 -21.01
CA PRO A 41 21.50 -21.33 -22.02
C PRO A 41 20.28 -22.12 -21.53
N MET A 42 19.41 -22.54 -22.46
CA MET A 42 18.23 -23.37 -22.20
C MET A 42 18.62 -24.67 -21.48
N GLY A 43 18.75 -24.58 -20.17
CA GLY A 43 19.08 -25.67 -19.26
C GLY A 43 18.00 -25.81 -18.18
N SER A 44 18.17 -26.79 -17.30
CA SER A 44 17.17 -27.16 -16.28
C SER A 44 16.75 -26.01 -15.34
N ILE A 45 17.61 -24.99 -15.17
CA ILE A 45 17.41 -23.86 -14.25
C ILE A 45 16.60 -22.71 -14.90
N TRP A 46 16.39 -22.73 -16.23
CA TRP A 46 15.68 -21.66 -16.95
C TRP A 46 14.27 -21.41 -16.42
N TRP A 47 13.56 -22.48 -16.07
CA TRP A 47 12.21 -22.42 -15.49
C TRP A 47 12.19 -21.74 -14.11
N LEU A 48 13.25 -21.88 -13.31
CA LEU A 48 13.35 -21.22 -12.01
C LEU A 48 13.45 -19.71 -12.17
N TRP A 49 14.27 -19.24 -13.12
CA TRP A 49 14.40 -17.81 -13.42
C TRP A 49 13.09 -17.22 -13.95
N LEU A 50 12.37 -17.97 -14.80
CA LEU A 50 11.06 -17.55 -15.30
C LEU A 50 10.04 -17.44 -14.17
N GLY A 51 10.01 -18.43 -13.27
CA GLY A 51 9.14 -18.41 -12.10
C GLY A 51 9.44 -17.26 -11.15
N LEU A 52 10.72 -16.99 -10.87
CA LEU A 52 11.17 -15.86 -10.05
C LEU A 52 10.81 -14.52 -10.70
N ALA A 53 11.03 -14.35 -12.01
CA ALA A 53 10.66 -13.14 -12.74
C ALA A 53 9.14 -12.90 -12.71
N ALA A 54 8.34 -13.95 -12.92
CA ALA A 54 6.88 -13.87 -12.86
C ALA A 54 6.39 -13.53 -11.44
N LEU A 55 6.94 -14.15 -10.40
CA LEU A 55 6.59 -13.88 -9.00
C LEU A 55 6.90 -12.43 -8.61
N PHE A 56 8.11 -11.96 -8.91
CA PHE A 56 8.50 -10.59 -8.60
C PHE A 56 7.76 -9.56 -9.46
N GLY A 57 7.45 -9.89 -10.72
CA GLY A 57 6.55 -9.08 -11.56
C GLY A 57 5.15 -8.96 -10.97
N LEU A 58 4.59 -10.04 -10.43
CA LEU A 58 3.30 -10.00 -9.74
C LEU A 58 3.36 -9.14 -8.47
N ILE A 59 4.40 -9.29 -7.65
CA ILE A 59 4.62 -8.42 -6.47
C ILE A 59 4.74 -6.96 -6.90
N CYS A 60 5.40 -6.69 -8.02
CA CYS A 60 5.55 -5.36 -8.59
C CYS A 60 4.19 -4.74 -8.97
N LEU A 61 3.28 -5.53 -9.56
CA LEU A 61 1.91 -5.07 -9.84
C LEU A 61 1.15 -4.74 -8.55
N PHE A 62 1.17 -5.62 -7.55
CA PHE A 62 0.48 -5.37 -6.28
C PHE A 62 1.02 -4.15 -5.53
N THR A 63 2.34 -3.97 -5.53
CA THR A 63 2.98 -2.79 -4.91
C THR A 63 2.69 -1.51 -5.68
N MET A 64 2.59 -1.56 -7.02
CA MET A 64 2.14 -0.44 -7.83
C MET A 64 0.70 -0.02 -7.49
N PHE A 65 -0.24 -0.97 -7.40
CA PHE A 65 -1.62 -0.68 -6.97
C PHE A 65 -1.66 -0.09 -5.56
N SER A 66 -0.87 -0.63 -4.63
CA SER A 66 -0.74 -0.11 -3.27
C SER A 66 -0.22 1.33 -3.25
N LEU A 67 0.78 1.65 -4.08
CA LEU A 67 1.31 3.00 -4.21
C LEU A 67 0.28 3.99 -4.75
N ILE A 68 -0.39 3.64 -5.84
CA ILE A 68 -1.43 4.48 -6.45
C ILE A 68 -2.53 4.77 -5.42
N CYS A 69 -2.98 3.75 -4.69
CA CYS A 69 -3.99 3.91 -3.65
C CYS A 69 -3.51 4.80 -2.50
N GLY A 70 -2.30 4.54 -1.97
CA GLY A 70 -1.70 5.30 -0.88
C GLY A 70 -1.49 6.77 -1.23
N PHE A 71 -0.88 7.06 -2.38
CA PHE A 71 -0.65 8.43 -2.85
C PHE A 71 -1.97 9.15 -3.17
N THR A 72 -2.92 8.48 -3.82
CA THR A 72 -4.23 9.08 -4.11
C THR A 72 -4.95 9.44 -2.82
N PHE A 73 -4.91 8.57 -1.81
CA PHE A 73 -5.50 8.84 -0.51
C PHE A 73 -4.80 10.01 0.21
N LEU A 74 -3.47 10.01 0.24
CA LEU A 74 -2.66 11.08 0.85
C LEU A 74 -2.92 12.43 0.18
N LYS A 75 -2.98 12.48 -1.15
CA LYS A 75 -3.22 13.71 -1.92
C LYS A 75 -4.64 14.25 -1.72
N VAL A 76 -5.64 13.38 -1.75
CA VAL A 76 -7.05 13.79 -1.55
C VAL A 76 -7.31 14.24 -0.11
N ASN A 77 -6.57 13.70 0.87
CA ASN A 77 -6.73 14.00 2.28
C ASN A 77 -5.56 14.80 2.88
N GLU A 78 -4.80 15.53 2.05
CA GLU A 78 -3.64 16.32 2.47
C GLU A 78 -4.04 17.35 3.55
N LYS A 79 -5.12 18.09 3.29
CA LYS A 79 -5.70 19.13 4.17
C LYS A 79 -6.70 18.61 5.21
N TRP A 80 -6.75 17.30 5.43
CA TRP A 80 -7.69 16.70 6.37
C TRP A 80 -7.36 17.06 7.83
N THR A 81 -8.31 17.71 8.51
CA THR A 81 -8.23 18.17 9.90
C THR A 81 -9.17 17.42 10.87
N GLU A 82 -10.24 16.78 10.37
CA GLU A 82 -11.34 16.18 11.18
C GLU A 82 -11.80 14.82 10.65
N VAL A 83 -11.80 13.77 11.48
CA VAL A 83 -11.90 12.37 11.02
C VAL A 83 -13.10 12.05 10.12
N GLU A 84 -14.21 12.76 10.27
CA GLU A 84 -15.44 12.54 9.50
C GLU A 84 -15.37 12.98 8.03
N LYS A 85 -14.39 13.82 7.65
CA LYS A 85 -14.22 14.31 6.28
C LYS A 85 -13.33 13.43 5.41
N VAL A 86 -13.10 12.16 5.78
CA VAL A 86 -12.29 11.24 4.95
C VAL A 86 -12.94 11.09 3.59
N ARG A 87 -12.32 11.65 2.55
CA ARG A 87 -12.74 11.41 1.17
C ARG A 87 -12.01 10.20 0.63
N LYS A 88 -12.75 9.36 -0.11
CA LYS A 88 -12.23 8.18 -0.81
C LYS A 88 -11.60 7.10 0.10
N LYS A 89 -12.24 6.81 1.22
CA LYS A 89 -11.86 5.68 2.10
C LYS A 89 -11.82 4.33 1.36
N ALA A 90 -12.73 4.12 0.40
CA ALA A 90 -12.75 2.94 -0.46
C ALA A 90 -11.42 2.69 -1.22
N VAL A 91 -10.60 3.73 -1.44
CA VAL A 91 -9.29 3.58 -2.09
C VAL A 91 -8.28 2.89 -1.15
N LEU A 92 -8.41 3.05 0.17
CA LEU A 92 -7.62 2.27 1.15
C LEU A 92 -8.09 0.82 1.22
N ASP A 93 -9.38 0.53 1.00
CA ASP A 93 -9.90 -0.85 1.00
C ASP A 93 -9.38 -1.64 -0.21
N TRP A 94 -9.16 -0.97 -1.35
CA TRP A 94 -8.55 -1.56 -2.54
C TRP A 94 -7.03 -1.74 -2.43
N GLY A 95 -6.37 -0.99 -1.55
CA GLY A 95 -4.96 -1.17 -1.27
C GLY A 95 -4.74 -2.34 -0.31
N LEU A 96 -4.21 -3.46 -0.81
CA LEU A 96 -4.02 -4.71 -0.03
C LEU A 96 -3.36 -4.51 1.35
N PHE A 97 -2.47 -3.52 1.48
CA PHE A 97 -1.76 -3.18 2.72
C PHE A 97 -2.46 -2.16 3.63
N TYR A 98 -3.54 -1.54 3.17
CA TYR A 98 -4.20 -0.42 3.83
C TYR A 98 -5.50 -0.79 4.55
N PHE A 99 -5.98 -2.01 4.39
CA PHE A 99 -7.20 -2.53 5.03
C PHE A 99 -7.17 -2.37 6.56
N TYR A 100 -6.01 -2.58 7.20
CA TYR A 100 -5.84 -2.35 8.65
C TYR A 100 -6.13 -0.90 9.04
N PHE A 101 -5.71 0.07 8.21
CA PHE A 101 -5.94 1.48 8.47
C PHE A 101 -7.38 1.91 8.15
N ALA A 102 -7.99 1.35 7.10
CA ALA A 102 -9.40 1.58 6.80
C ALA A 102 -10.32 1.11 7.94
N ASN A 103 -10.05 -0.08 8.50
CA ASN A 103 -10.79 -0.61 9.66
C ASN A 103 -10.56 0.21 10.94
N LYS A 104 -9.34 0.76 11.10
CA LYS A 104 -9.03 1.66 12.21
C LYS A 104 -9.81 2.97 12.12
N ILE A 105 -9.98 3.52 10.91
CA ILE A 105 -10.81 4.71 10.65
C ILE A 105 -12.28 4.43 11.02
N ASP A 106 -12.83 3.26 10.66
CA ASP A 106 -14.21 2.90 11.03
C ASP A 106 -14.43 2.85 12.53
N LYS A 107 -13.54 2.17 13.27
CA LYS A 107 -13.66 2.10 14.73
C LYS A 107 -13.66 3.48 15.38
N PHE A 108 -12.91 4.44 14.83
CA PHE A 108 -12.91 5.81 15.34
C PHE A 108 -14.16 6.60 14.98
N SER A 109 -14.74 6.38 13.79
CA SER A 109 -16.01 6.99 13.41
C SER A 109 -17.15 6.52 14.31
N SER A 110 -17.21 5.21 14.61
CA SER A 110 -18.27 4.64 15.45
C SER A 110 -18.12 4.99 16.93
N SER A 111 -16.89 5.12 17.44
CA SER A 111 -16.60 5.47 18.84
C SER A 111 -17.07 6.88 19.24
N LYS A 112 -17.11 7.84 18.30
CA LYS A 112 -17.60 9.21 18.59
C LYS A 112 -19.12 9.31 18.57
N LEU A 113 -19.80 8.50 17.76
CA LEU A 113 -21.27 8.41 17.76
C LEU A 113 -21.81 7.97 19.12
N THR A 114 -21.05 7.18 19.89
CA THR A 114 -21.44 6.72 21.24
C THR A 114 -21.22 7.77 22.33
N GLU A 115 -20.32 8.74 22.14
CA GLU A 115 -20.15 9.87 23.09
C GLU A 115 -21.28 10.90 22.93
N VAL A 116 -21.73 11.17 21.70
CA VAL A 116 -22.79 12.16 21.43
C VAL A 116 -24.17 11.68 21.91
N GLN A 117 -24.43 10.38 21.97
CA GLN A 117 -25.69 9.84 22.50
C GLN A 117 -25.77 9.78 24.04
N ASN A 118 -24.66 10.02 24.74
CA ASN A 118 -24.61 10.00 26.22
C ASN A 118 -24.49 11.40 26.84
N THR A 119 -24.73 12.45 26.06
CA THR A 119 -24.90 13.86 26.49
C THR A 119 -26.24 14.37 26.01
#